data_AF-A0A2H0RLV3-F1
#
_entry.id   AF-A0A2H0RLV3-F1
#
_cell.length_a   1.000
_cell.length_b   1.000
_cell.length_c   1.000
_cell.angle_alpha   90.00
_cell.angle_beta   90.00
_cell.angle_gamma   90.00
#
_symmetry.space_group_name_H-M   'P 1'
#
loop_
_entity.id
_entity.type
_entity.pdbx_description
1 polymer ?
#
loop_
_entity_poly.entity_id
_entity_poly.type
_entity_poly.pdbx_seq_one_letter_code
_entity_poly.pdbx_strand_id
1 'polypeptide(L)' 'MPEKKTFKSGEEVRTEITQKFNALNVDASVQQSILDLVLEENRQAWIRGKEYGWTKAWNWKRKKEAQSA' A
#
# COMPACT_ATOMS: atom_id res chain seq x y z
N MET A 1 18.84 -1.78 16.43
CA MET A 1 17.92 -0.63 16.24
C MET A 1 16.96 -1.01 15.12
N PRO A 2 15.65 -1.22 15.35
CA PRO A 2 14.74 -1.47 14.24
C PRO A 2 14.60 -0.18 13.45
N GLU A 3 15.00 -0.22 12.18
CA GLU A 3 14.81 0.90 11.25
C GLU A 3 13.33 1.26 11.22
N LYS A 4 12.99 2.47 11.67
CA LYS A 4 11.65 3.01 11.51
C LYS A 4 11.39 3.10 10.01
N LYS A 5 10.58 2.18 9.47
CA LYS A 5 10.02 2.32 8.13
C LYS A 5 9.11 3.55 8.13
N THR A 6 9.68 4.70 7.78
CA THR A 6 8.91 5.91 7.51
C THR A 6 8.15 5.67 6.22
N PHE A 7 6.83 5.55 6.33
CA PHE A 7 5.97 5.53 5.16
C PHE A 7 6.10 6.90 4.46
N LYS A 8 6.57 6.88 3.21
CA LYS A 8 6.59 8.07 2.35
C LYS A 8 5.16 8.49 2.04
N SER A 9 4.91 9.79 1.98
CA SER A 9 3.62 10.32 1.54
C SER A 9 3.39 9.99 0.06
N GLY A 10 2.12 9.98 -0.37
CA GLY A 10 1.78 9.71 -1.78
C GLY A 10 2.41 10.74 -2.74
N GLU A 11 2.64 11.96 -2.26
CA GLU A 11 3.27 13.03 -3.02
C GLU A 11 4.78 12.80 -3.18
N GLU A 12 5.47 12.36 -2.12
CA GLU A 12 6.89 11.98 -2.17
C GLU A 12 7.13 10.81 -3.14
N VAL A 13 6.25 9.79 -3.10
CA VAL A 13 6.32 8.65 -4.02
C VAL A 13 6.11 9.10 -5.46
N ARG A 14 5.17 10.03 -5.72
CA ARG A 14 4.92 10.58 -7.04
C ARG A 14 6.14 11.31 -7.59
N THR A 15 6.74 12.21 -6.80
CA THR A 15 7.93 12.97 -7.19
C THR A 15 9.11 12.05 -7.50
N GLU A 16 9.36 11.04 -6.67
CA GLU A 16 10.48 10.11 -6.87
C GLU A 16 10.29 9.24 -8.12
N ILE A 17 9.06 8.79 -8.38
CA ILE A 17 8.73 8.02 -9.59
C ILE A 17 8.89 8.89 -10.85
N THR A 18 8.38 10.12 -10.84
CA THR A 18 8.52 11.06 -11.98
C THR A 18 9.99 11.39 -12.27
N GLN A 19 10.82 11.60 -11.24
CA GLN A 19 12.26 11.82 -11.42
C GLN A 19 12.93 10.62 -12.10
N LYS A 20 12.59 9.39 -11.70
CA LYS A 20 13.12 8.17 -12.31
C LYS A 20 12.66 8.00 -13.76
N PHE A 21 11.40 8.31 -14.06
CA PHE A 21 10.89 8.26 -15.44
C PHE A 21 11.57 9.28 -16.36
N ASN A 22 11.81 10.49 -15.87
CA ASN A 22 12.54 11.50 -16.62
C ASN A 22 14.00 11.08 -16.87
N ALA A 23 14.66 10.45 -15.89
CA ALA A 23 16.01 9.90 -16.07
C ALA A 23 16.08 8.78 -17.10
N LEU A 24 14.97 8.08 -17.33
CA LEU A 24 14.84 6.98 -18.29
C LEU A 24 14.24 7.41 -19.64
N ASN A 25 13.97 8.72 -19.85
CA ASN A 25 13.30 9.24 -21.04
C ASN A 25 11.99 8.49 -21.38
N VAL A 26 11.22 8.12 -20.35
CA VAL A 26 9.93 7.48 -20.55
C VAL A 26 8.93 8.53 -21.06
N ASP A 27 8.22 8.20 -22.14
CA ASP A 27 7.18 9.07 -22.70
C ASP A 27 6.12 9.45 -21.66
N ALA A 28 5.70 10.71 -21.65
CA ALA A 28 4.76 11.24 -20.67
C ALA A 28 3.42 10.48 -20.61
N SER A 29 2.95 9.95 -21.75
CA SER A 29 1.74 9.10 -21.83
C SER A 29 1.91 7.77 -21.08
N VAL A 30 3.11 7.22 -21.11
CA VAL A 30 3.48 5.98 -20.41
C VAL A 30 3.68 6.24 -18.93
N GLN A 31 4.30 7.39 -18.56
CA GLN A 31 4.49 7.78 -17.17
C GLN A 31 3.17 7.85 -16.40
N GLN A 32 2.14 8.47 -17.00
CA GLN A 32 0.83 8.62 -16.37
C GLN A 32 0.16 7.26 -16.16
N SER A 33 0.20 6.39 -17.17
CA SER A 33 -0.37 5.03 -17.11
C SER A 33 0.28 4.19 -15.99
N ILE A 34 1.60 4.30 -15.80
CA ILE A 34 2.30 3.57 -14.74
C ILE A 34 1.99 4.16 -13.37
N LEU A 35 1.93 5.50 -13.23
CA LEU A 35 1.55 6.14 -11.98
C LEU A 35 0.14 5.71 -11.53
N ASP A 36 -0.82 5.68 -12.44
CA ASP A 36 -2.19 5.28 -12.13
C ASP A 36 -2.26 3.81 -11.67
N LEU A 37 -1.52 2.92 -12.32
CA LEU A 37 -1.40 1.52 -11.93
C LEU A 37 -0.80 1.37 -10.52
N VAL A 38 0.31 2.07 -10.23
CA VAL A 38 0.99 2.01 -8.93
C VAL A 38 0.11 2.54 -7.80
N LEU A 39 -0.66 3.60 -8.05
CA LEU A 39 -1.58 4.15 -7.06
C LEU A 39 -2.75 3.21 -6.79
N GLU A 40 -3.32 2.58 -7.82
CA GLU A 40 -4.41 1.62 -7.67
C GLU A 40 -3.95 0.35 -6.92
N GLU A 41 -2.79 -0.22 -7.26
CA GLU A 41 -2.24 -1.37 -6.54
C GLU A 41 -1.98 -1.06 -5.06
N ASN A 42 -1.45 0.14 -4.75
CA ASN A 42 -1.27 0.59 -3.36
C ASN A 42 -2.61 0.71 -2.62
N ARG A 43 -3.64 1.26 -3.27
CA ARG A 43 -4.98 1.37 -2.71
C ARG A 43 -5.57 -0.02 -2.43
N GLN A 44 -5.45 -0.95 -3.37
CA GLN A 44 -5.91 -2.33 -3.23
C GLN A 44 -5.16 -3.05 -2.10
N ALA A 45 -3.85 -2.87 -1.98
CA ALA A 45 -3.06 -3.42 -0.89
C ALA A 45 -3.52 -2.91 0.48
N TRP A 46 -3.89 -1.63 0.59
CA TRP A 46 -4.45 -1.06 1.81
C TRP A 46 -5.84 -1.61 2.14
N ILE A 47 -6.72 -1.76 1.14
CA ILE A 47 -8.05 -2.37 1.30
C ILE A 47 -7.89 -3.82 1.79
N ARG A 48 -7.07 -4.63 1.12
CA ARG A 48 -6.79 -6.02 1.50
C ARG A 48 -6.15 -6.11 2.89
N GLY A 49 -5.25 -5.18 3.23
CA GLY A 49 -4.65 -5.09 4.56
C GLY A 49 -5.68 -4.80 5.65
N LYS A 50 -6.66 -3.94 5.38
CA LYS A 50 -7.79 -3.66 6.28
C LYS A 50 -8.73 -4.85 6.40
N GLU A 51 -9.09 -5.49 5.29
CA GLU A 51 -9.90 -6.72 5.29
C GLU A 51 -9.21 -7.81 6.11
N TYR A 52 -7.93 -8.09 5.85
CA TYR A 52 -7.18 -9.07 6.62
C TYR A 52 -7.08 -8.70 8.11
N GLY A 53 -6.92 -7.41 8.42
CA GLY A 53 -6.94 -6.90 9.79
C GLY A 53 -8.26 -7.14 10.51
N TRP A 54 -9.39 -6.81 9.87
CA TRP A 54 -10.72 -7.05 10.43
C TRP A 54 -10.99 -8.55 10.54
N THR A 55 -10.76 -9.34 9.50
CA THR A 55 -10.96 -10.80 9.54
C THR A 55 -10.12 -11.45 10.66
N LYS A 56 -8.88 -11.01 10.86
CA LYS A 56 -8.03 -11.48 11.96
C LYS A 56 -8.58 -11.09 13.33
N ALA A 57 -9.03 -9.84 13.50
CA ALA A 57 -9.65 -9.38 14.74
C ALA A 57 -10.97 -10.11 15.05
N TRP A 58 -11.78 -10.38 14.02
CA TRP A 58 -13.02 -11.15 14.10
C TRP A 58 -12.78 -12.58 14.54
N ASN A 59 -11.83 -13.27 13.89
CA ASN A 59 -11.45 -14.63 14.24
C ASN A 59 -10.84 -14.73 15.65
N TRP A 60 -10.10 -13.70 16.08
CA TRP A 60 -9.59 -13.61 17.45
C TRP A 60 -10.72 -13.53 18.48
N LYS A 61 -11.72 -12.67 18.25
CA LYS A 61 -12.89 -12.53 19.13
C LYS A 61 -13.66 -13.85 19.25
N ARG A 62 -13.94 -14.52 18.12
CA ARG A 62 -14.61 -15.83 18.12
C ARG A 62 -13.86 -16.91 18.90
N LYS A 63 -12.53 -16.96 18.80
CA LYS A 63 -11.72 -17.92 19.56
C LYS A 63 -11.77 -17.66 21.07
N LYS A 64 -11.76 -16.39 21.48
CA LYS A 64 -11.91 -15.96 22.88
C LYS A 64 -13.25 -16.38 23.47
N GLU A 65 -14.33 -16.20 22.71
CA GLU A 65 -15.68 -16.62 23.11
C GLU A 65 -15.78 -18.15 23.24
N ALA A 66 -15.18 -18.90 22.31
CA ALA A 66 -15.16 -20.37 22.35
C ALA A 66 -14.28 -20.98 23.46
N GLN A 67 -13.30 -20.23 23.99
CA GLN A 67 -12.47 -20.68 25.13
C GLN A 67 -13.05 -20.31 26.50
N SER A 68 -14.06 -19.43 26.52
CA SER A 68 -14.71 -18.96 27.74
C SER A 68 -16.05 -19.67 28.00
N ALA A 69 -16.38 -20.66 27.16
CA ALA A 69 -17.55 -21.52 27.25
C ALA A 69 -17.09 -22.95 27.57
#